data_AF-A0AB34H481-F1
#
_entry.id   AF-A0AB34H481-F1
#
_cell.length_a   1.000
_cell.length_b   1.000
_cell.length_c   1.000
_cell.angle_alpha   90.00
_cell.angle_beta   90.00
_cell.angle_gamma   90.00
#
_symmetry.space_group_name_H-M   'P 1'
#
loop_
_entity.id
_entity.type
_entity.pdbx_description
1 polymer ?
#
loop_
_entity_poly.entity_id
_entity_poly.type
_entity_poly.pdbx_seq_one_letter_code
_entity_poly.pdbx_strand_id
1 'polypeptide(L)'
;MNYMPGTASLIEDIDTNLVLHQTVERIHVGKKYGDIPRGIFVVRGENVVLLGEIDLEKESDTPLQQVSIEEILEEQRAEQQTKLEAEKLKVQALQDRGLSIPRADTLDEY
;
A
#
# COMPACT_ATOMS: atom_id res chain seq x y z
N MET A 1 0.53 -2.12 -1.27
CA MET A 1 -0.29 -1.37 -0.30
C MET A 1 0.32 0.02 -0.21
N ASN A 2 -0.47 1.08 -0.41
CA ASN A 2 0.03 2.44 -0.46
C ASN A 2 -0.08 3.06 0.93
N TYR A 3 0.96 3.76 1.38
CA TYR A 3 0.99 4.48 2.64
C TYR A 3 0.98 5.98 2.35
N MET A 4 0.09 6.74 2.99
CA MET A 4 -0.09 8.17 2.70
C MET A 4 -0.10 8.99 3.99
N PRO A 5 1.07 9.40 4.51
CA PRO A 5 1.12 10.34 5.62
C PRO A 5 0.72 11.75 5.14
N GLY A 6 -0.11 12.42 5.93
CA GLY A 6 -0.62 13.76 5.65
C GLY A 6 -1.66 14.19 6.68
N THR A 7 -2.14 15.42 6.59
CA THR A 7 -3.23 15.90 7.45
C THR A 7 -4.55 15.42 6.87
N ALA A 8 -5.28 14.60 7.62
CA ALA A 8 -6.58 14.08 7.21
C ALA A 8 -7.73 14.94 7.73
N SER A 9 -8.73 15.19 6.89
CA SER A 9 -10.02 15.77 7.25
C SER A 9 -11.12 14.82 6.78
N LEU A 10 -12.00 14.42 7.70
CA LEU A 10 -13.14 13.57 7.40
C LEU A 10 -14.25 14.38 6.74
N ILE A 11 -14.84 13.84 5.67
CA ILE A 11 -15.96 14.48 4.98
C ILE A 11 -17.30 13.99 5.54
N GLU A 12 -17.45 12.69 5.86
CA GLU A 12 -18.70 12.10 6.35
C GLU A 12 -18.47 10.94 7.36
N ASP A 13 -19.36 10.80 8.35
CA ASP A 13 -19.29 9.81 9.45
C ASP A 13 -19.66 8.37 9.03
N ILE A 14 -20.31 8.21 7.87
CA ILE A 14 -20.69 6.91 7.32
C ILE A 14 -19.92 6.79 5.99
N ASP A 15 -19.16 5.71 5.83
CA ASP A 15 -18.24 5.44 4.70
C ASP A 15 -16.93 6.26 4.65
N THR A 16 -16.52 6.91 5.75
CA THR A 16 -15.19 7.52 6.04
C THR A 16 -14.41 8.05 4.81
N ASN A 17 -15.02 8.92 4.01
CA ASN A 17 -14.30 9.60 2.94
C ASN A 17 -13.31 10.62 3.52
N LEU A 18 -12.08 10.65 2.99
CA LEU A 18 -10.99 11.47 3.50
C LEU A 18 -10.54 12.50 2.47
N VAL A 19 -10.39 13.75 2.90
CA VAL A 19 -9.49 14.70 2.22
C VAL A 19 -8.17 14.70 2.97
N LEU A 20 -7.09 14.41 2.27
CA LEU A 20 -5.73 14.54 2.78
C LEU A 20 -5.12 15.84 2.22
N HIS A 21 -4.47 16.61 3.08
CA HIS A 21 -3.74 17.83 2.74
C HIS A 21 -2.24 17.64 2.99
N GLN A 22 -1.41 18.33 2.20
CA GLN A 22 0.07 18.23 2.23
C GLN A 22 0.55 16.77 2.23
N THR A 23 -0.13 15.93 1.45
CA THR A 23 0.06 14.48 1.50
C THR A 23 1.22 14.05 0.62
N VAL A 24 1.97 13.07 1.12
CA VAL A 24 2.93 12.31 0.32
C VAL A 24 2.45 10.87 0.24
N GLU A 25 2.68 10.24 -0.91
CA GLU A 25 2.54 8.79 -1.04
C GLU A 25 3.90 8.15 -0.83
N ARG A 26 4.02 7.33 0.21
CA ARG A 26 5.23 6.62 0.56
C ARG A 26 5.16 5.16 0.12
N ILE A 27 6.14 4.75 -0.67
CA ILE A 27 6.31 3.38 -1.13
C ILE A 27 7.42 2.73 -0.32
N HIS A 28 7.17 1.52 0.20
CA HIS A 28 8.15 0.74 0.94
C HIS A 28 8.56 -0.50 0.14
N VAL A 29 9.86 -0.74 0.01
CA VAL A 29 10.40 -1.96 -0.60
C VAL A 29 11.59 -2.44 0.23
N GLY A 30 11.42 -3.58 0.90
CA GLY A 30 12.45 -4.13 1.81
C GLY A 30 12.80 -3.16 2.94
N LYS A 31 14.05 -2.65 2.95
CA LYS A 31 14.55 -1.66 3.93
C LYS A 31 14.62 -0.24 3.39
N LYS A 32 14.05 0.01 2.20
CA LYS A 32 14.04 1.30 1.53
C LYS A 32 12.63 1.87 1.49
N TYR A 33 12.52 3.20 1.43
CA TYR A 33 11.28 3.89 1.12
C TYR A 33 11.51 5.08 0.20
N GLY A 34 10.48 5.49 -0.53
CA GLY A 34 10.49 6.70 -1.35
C GLY A 34 9.16 7.43 -1.27
N ASP A 35 9.22 8.77 -1.30
CA ASP A 35 8.08 9.66 -1.10
C ASP A 35 7.73 10.40 -2.39
N ILE A 36 6.45 10.34 -2.78
CA ILE A 36 5.90 11.01 -3.96
C ILE A 36 4.95 12.12 -3.48
N PRO A 37 5.23 13.40 -3.78
CA PRO A 37 4.35 14.48 -3.37
C PRO A 37 3.01 14.42 -4.10
N ARG A 38 1.90 14.45 -3.36
CA ARG A 38 0.52 14.42 -3.90
C ARG A 38 -0.26 15.70 -3.65
N GLY A 39 0.08 16.46 -2.60
CA GLY A 39 -0.59 17.72 -2.29
C GLY A 39 -1.96 17.49 -1.65
N ILE A 40 -3.05 17.78 -2.37
CA ILE A 40 -4.42 17.51 -1.91
C ILE A 40 -4.91 16.24 -2.57
N PHE A 41 -5.36 15.27 -1.77
CA PHE A 41 -5.81 13.97 -2.25
C PHE A 41 -7.16 13.60 -1.63
N VAL A 42 -8.09 13.07 -2.41
CA VAL A 42 -9.40 12.62 -1.93
C VAL A 42 -9.44 11.09 -2.00
N VAL A 43 -9.69 10.44 -0.87
CA VAL A 43 -9.77 8.98 -0.74
C VAL A 43 -11.19 8.59 -0.39
N ARG A 44 -11.77 7.69 -1.17
CA ARG A 44 -13.08 7.08 -0.88
C ARG A 44 -12.91 6.02 0.21
N GLY A 45 -13.76 5.99 1.23
CA GLY A 45 -13.50 5.22 2.45
C GLY A 45 -13.41 3.70 2.27
N GLU A 46 -14.07 3.13 1.26
CA GLU A 46 -13.90 1.70 0.91
C GLU A 46 -12.45 1.32 0.53
N ASN A 47 -11.65 2.29 0.09
CA ASN A 47 -10.24 2.09 -0.26
C ASN A 47 -9.31 2.30 0.95
N VAL A 48 -9.86 2.63 2.12
CA VAL A 48 -9.11 2.83 3.36
C VAL A 48 -9.11 1.54 4.15
N VAL A 49 -7.93 0.93 4.30
CA VAL A 49 -7.78 -0.29 5.12
C VAL A 49 -7.61 0.07 6.60
N LEU A 50 -6.82 1.11 6.88
CA LEU A 50 -6.55 1.58 8.23
C LEU A 50 -6.19 3.08 8.18
N LEU A 51 -6.62 3.82 9.19
CA LEU A 51 -6.24 5.20 9.43
C LEU A 51 -5.79 5.35 10.89
N GLY A 52 -4.75 6.16 11.13
CA GLY A 52 -4.26 6.43 12.47
C GLY A 52 -3.37 7.68 12.50
N GLU A 53 -3.29 8.30 13.66
CA GLU A 53 -2.38 9.42 13.91
C GLU A 53 -0.93 8.95 13.91
N ILE A 54 -0.02 9.81 13.45
CA ILE A 54 1.41 9.52 13.38
C ILE A 54 2.13 10.28 14.49
N ASP A 55 2.96 9.56 15.24
CA ASP A 55 3.89 10.13 16.22
C ASP A 55 5.23 10.43 15.51
N LEU A 56 5.48 11.72 15.26
CA LEU A 56 6.63 12.19 14.48
C LEU A 56 7.98 11.86 15.16
N GLU A 57 8.03 11.75 16.48
CA GLU A 57 9.26 11.45 17.20
C GLU A 57 9.70 10.01 16.91
N LYS A 58 8.75 9.07 16.95
CA LYS A 58 9.02 7.65 16.67
C LYS A 58 9.34 7.37 15.21
N GLU A 59 8.77 8.14 14.28
CA GLU A 59 9.02 7.96 12.85
C GLU A 59 10.48 8.29 12.47
N SER A 60 11.06 9.29 13.14
CA SER A 60 12.44 9.72 12.90
C SER A 60 13.51 8.69 13.28
N ASP A 61 13.17 7.71 14.13
CA ASP A 61 14.07 6.64 14.60
C ASP A 61 13.96 5.36 13.74
N THR A 62 13.28 5.43 12.59
CA THR A 62 13.10 4.28 11.72
C THR A 62 14.40 3.93 10.97
N PRO A 63 14.81 2.65 10.92
CA PRO A 63 16.05 2.23 10.24
C PRO A 63 15.92 2.17 8.71
N LEU A 64 14.89 2.79 8.13
CA LEU A 64 14.58 2.71 6.71
C LEU A 64 15.38 3.74 5.92
N GLN A 65 15.91 3.34 4.76
CA GLN A 65 16.68 4.23 3.90
C GLN A 65 15.75 4.94 2.91
N GLN A 66 15.77 6.28 2.92
CA GLN A 66 15.10 7.06 1.89
C GLN A 66 15.88 6.97 0.57
N VAL A 67 15.17 6.69 -0.52
CA VAL A 67 15.73 6.65 -1.89
C VAL A 67 14.90 7.52 -2.84
N SER A 68 15.38 7.68 -4.08
CA SER A 68 14.68 8.47 -5.10
C SER A 68 13.38 7.79 -5.55
N ILE A 69 12.47 8.59 -6.12
CA ILE A 69 11.20 8.08 -6.68
C ILE A 69 11.47 7.08 -7.80
N GLU A 70 12.47 7.33 -8.64
CA GLU A 70 12.84 6.43 -9.73
C GLU A 70 13.33 5.08 -9.20
N GLU A 71 14.22 5.10 -8.20
CA GLU A 71 14.77 3.88 -7.61
C GLU A 71 13.68 3.05 -6.92
N ILE A 72 12.81 3.67 -6.11
CA ILE A 72 11.78 2.92 -5.37
C ILE A 72 10.74 2.29 -6.33
N LEU A 73 10.41 2.96 -7.44
CA LEU A 73 9.45 2.46 -8.42
C LEU A 73 10.01 1.28 -9.22
N GLU A 74 11.31 1.31 -9.55
CA GLU A 74 11.98 0.18 -10.20
C GLU A 74 12.03 -1.04 -9.27
N GLU A 75 12.43 -0.84 -8.02
CA GLU A 75 12.48 -1.89 -6.99
C GLU A 75 11.09 -2.48 -6.73
N GLN A 76 10.06 -1.63 -6.64
CA GLN A 76 8.67 -2.08 -6.46
C GLN A 76 8.21 -2.94 -7.64
N ARG A 77 8.52 -2.54 -8.88
CA ARG A 77 8.16 -3.30 -10.07
C ARG A 77 8.85 -4.67 -10.09
N ALA A 78 10.14 -4.72 -9.73
CA ALA A 78 10.89 -5.97 -9.65
C ALA A 78 10.32 -6.92 -8.59
N GLU A 79 9.95 -6.39 -7.41
CA GLU A 79 9.34 -7.18 -6.34
C GLU A 79 7.95 -7.72 -6.76
N GLN A 80 7.12 -6.89 -7.40
CA GLN A 80 5.81 -7.30 -7.89
C GLN A 80 5.92 -8.40 -8.96
N GLN A 81 6.85 -8.26 -9.91
CA GLN A 81 7.09 -9.26 -10.94
C GLN A 81 7.50 -10.60 -10.32
N THR A 82 8.42 -10.57 -9.36
CA THR A 82 8.89 -11.77 -8.65
C THR A 82 7.75 -12.42 -7.85
N LYS A 83 6.92 -11.62 -7.18
CA LYS A 83 5.75 -12.11 -6.44
C LYS A 83 4.74 -12.78 -7.37
N LEU A 84 4.42 -12.15 -8.50
CA LEU A 84 3.49 -12.69 -9.50
C LEU A 84 4.00 -14.01 -10.10
N GLU A 85 5.28 -14.10 -10.43
CA GLU A 85 5.88 -15.33 -10.95
C GLU A 85 5.87 -16.46 -9.89
N ALA A 86 6.23 -16.14 -8.65
CA ALA A 86 6.19 -17.08 -7.55
C ALA A 86 4.75 -17.54 -7.23
N GLU A 87 3.79 -16.64 -7.29
CA GLU A 87 2.38 -16.95 -7.09
C GLU A 87 1.86 -17.85 -8.22
N LYS A 88 2.18 -17.56 -9.47
CA LYS A 88 1.82 -18.41 -10.62
C LYS A 88 2.38 -19.83 -10.48
N LEU A 89 3.64 -19.96 -10.07
CA LEU A 89 4.28 -21.26 -9.81
C LEU A 89 3.60 -22.01 -8.66
N LYS A 90 3.26 -21.31 -7.56
CA LYS A 90 2.54 -21.89 -6.43
C LYS A 90 1.14 -22.36 -6.83
N VAL A 91 0.40 -21.54 -7.56
CA VAL A 91 -0.94 -21.87 -8.07
C VAL A 91 -0.87 -23.09 -8.97
N GLN A 92 0.08 -23.15 -9.91
CA GLN A 92 0.26 -24.30 -10.79
C GLN A 92 0.59 -25.58 -10.00
N ALA A 93 1.54 -25.52 -9.07
CA ALA A 93 1.93 -26.67 -8.25
C ALA A 93 0.78 -27.18 -7.33
N LEU A 94 -0.11 -26.29 -6.89
CA LEU A 94 -1.29 -26.65 -6.11
C LEU A 94 -2.39 -27.25 -7.00
N GLN A 95 -2.61 -26.69 -8.20
CA GLN A 95 -3.53 -27.24 -9.20
C GLN A 95 -3.13 -28.65 -9.63
N ASP A 96 -1.84 -28.89 -9.87
CA ASP A 96 -1.31 -30.23 -10.18
C ASP A 96 -1.55 -31.24 -9.05
N ARG A 97 -1.75 -30.76 -7.81
CA ARG A 97 -2.09 -31.55 -6.62
C ARG A 97 -3.60 -31.60 -6.33
N GLY A 98 -4.44 -31.05 -7.21
CA GLY A 98 -5.89 -31.01 -7.06
C GLY A 98 -6.42 -30.04 -6.01
N LEU A 99 -5.60 -29.09 -5.56
CA LEU A 99 -5.98 -28.07 -4.57
C LEU A 99 -6.24 -26.73 -5.27
N SER A 100 -7.37 -26.09 -4.98
CA SER A 100 -7.66 -24.72 -5.40
C SER A 100 -7.41 -23.74 -4.26
N ILE A 101 -6.75 -22.62 -4.56
CA ILE A 101 -6.67 -21.50 -3.63
C ILE A 101 -7.96 -20.69 -3.81
N PRO A 102 -8.80 -20.49 -2.78
CA PRO A 102 -9.87 -19.52 -2.86
C PRO A 102 -9.23 -18.15 -3.07
N ARG A 103 -9.60 -17.46 -4.16
CA ARG A 103 -9.23 -16.06 -4.35
C ARG A 103 -9.79 -15.27 -3.17
N ALA A 104 -8.94 -14.53 -2.47
CA ALA A 104 -9.36 -13.61 -1.42
C ALA A 104 -10.19 -12.42 -1.96
N ASP A 105 -10.33 -12.30 -3.29
CA ASP A 105 -11.07 -11.24 -3.98
C ASP A 105 -12.62 -11.42 -3.94
N THR A 106 -13.17 -12.46 -3.30
CA THR A 106 -14.63 -12.64 -3.22
C THR A 106 -15.28 -11.98 -2.01
N LEU A 107 -14.76 -10.85 -1.53
CA LEU A 107 -15.42 -10.04 -0.49
C LEU A 107 -16.25 -8.88 -1.04
N ASP A 108 -16.34 -8.72 -2.38
CA ASP A 108 -17.07 -7.62 -3.03
C ASP A 108 -18.42 -8.02 -3.66
N GLU A 109 -19.11 -9.05 -3.15
CA GLU A 109 -20.51 -9.28 -3.48
C GLU A 109 -21.33 -9.53 -2.22
N TYR A 110 -21.81 -8.47 -1.57
CA TYR A 110 -23.13 -8.39 -0.93
C TYR A 110 -23.58 -6.92 -0.80
#